data_AF-A0A2C9CI41-F1
#
_entry.id   AF-A0A2C9CI41-F1
#
_cell.length_a   1.000
_cell.length_b   1.000
_cell.length_c   1.000
_cell.angle_alpha   90.00
_cell.angle_beta   90.00
_cell.angle_gamma   90.00
#
_symmetry.space_group_name_H-M   'P 1'
#
loop_
_entity.id
_entity.type
_entity.pdbx_description
1 polymer ?
#
loop_
_entity_poly.entity_id
_entity_poly.type
_entity_poly.pdbx_seq_one_letter_code
_entity_poly.pdbx_strand_id
1 'polypeptide(L)' 'MRVKSSHHMFRKKAVIEKINLQREGNKAKPYQVKQVRNFIVKYKLGGTI' A
#
# COMPACT_ATOMS: atom_id res chain seq x y z
N MET A 1 0.30 4.12 11.90
CA MET A 1 0.89 4.74 10.70
C MET A 1 2.01 5.67 11.16
N ARG A 2 3.18 5.65 10.51
CA ARG A 2 4.25 6.63 10.79
C ARG A 2 4.48 7.47 9.54
N VAL A 3 4.49 8.78 9.69
CA VAL A 3 4.70 9.74 8.60
C VAL A 3 6.03 10.45 8.84
N LYS A 4 6.92 10.44 7.83
CA LYS A 4 8.14 11.26 7.80
C LYS A 4 8.25 11.89 6.42
N SER A 5 7.97 13.19 6.32
CA SER A 5 7.93 13.92 5.04
C SER A 5 6.97 13.25 4.03
N SER A 6 7.36 13.06 2.77
CA SER A 6 6.56 12.41 1.71
C SER A 6 6.41 10.89 1.84
N HIS A 7 7.06 10.28 2.84
CA HIS A 7 7.05 8.82 3.01
C HIS A 7 6.06 8.42 4.10
N HIS A 8 5.04 7.67 3.68
CA HIS A 8 4.06 7.07 4.58
C HIS A 8 4.39 5.59 4.78
N MET A 9 4.62 5.20 6.03
CA MET A 9 4.83 3.80 6.40
C MET A 9 3.58 3.22 7.04
N PHE A 10 3.05 2.19 6.39
CA PHE A 10 1.93 1.39 6.86
C PHE A 10 2.42 0.06 7.42
N ARG A 11 1.77 -0.41 8.49
CA ARG A 11 1.95 -1.74 9.07
C ARG A 11 0.58 -2.29 9.42
N LYS A 12 0.35 -3.57 9.13
CA LYS A 12 -0.86 -4.32 9.52
C LYS A 12 -0.42 -5.66 10.11
N LYS A 13 -1.02 -6.06 11.23
CA LYS A 13 -0.78 -7.39 11.83
C LYS A 13 -1.19 -8.46 10.81
N ALA A 14 -0.38 -9.52 10.64
CA ALA A 14 -0.48 -10.54 9.59
C ALA A 14 -0.04 -10.13 8.16
N VAL A 15 0.51 -8.92 7.99
CA VAL A 15 1.09 -8.47 6.71
C VAL A 15 2.58 -8.24 6.91
N ILE A 16 3.39 -9.19 6.43
CA ILE A 16 4.85 -9.20 6.60
C ILE A 16 5.52 -8.19 5.65
N GLU A 17 4.97 -8.04 4.45
CA GLU A 17 5.53 -7.17 3.43
C GLU A 17 5.27 -5.70 3.73
N LYS A 18 6.26 -4.87 3.38
CA LYS A 18 6.18 -3.42 3.52
C LYS A 18 6.10 -2.79 2.13
N ILE A 19 4.93 -2.24 1.82
CA ILE A 19 4.76 -1.44 0.61
C ILE A 19 5.13 0.01 0.89
N ASN A 20 5.98 0.60 0.04
CA ASN A 20 6.29 2.02 0.09
C ASN A 20 5.36 2.75 -0.89
N LEU A 21 4.51 3.63 -0.37
CA LEU A 21 3.60 4.44 -1.17
C LEU A 21 3.99 5.91 -1.01
N GLN A 22 4.04 6.62 -2.13
CA GLN A 22 4.19 8.08 -2.10
C GLN A 22 2.89 8.73 -1.61
N ARG A 23 3.01 9.92 -1.02
CA ARG A 23 1.85 10.73 -0.62
C ARG A 23 0.94 11.03 -1.82
N GLU A 24 -0.32 11.32 -1.51
CA GLU A 24 -1.27 11.87 -2.49
C GLU A 24 -0.80 13.21 -3.06
N GLY A 25 -1.14 13.47 -4.32
CA GLY A 25 -0.78 14.71 -5.01
C GLY A 25 -0.83 14.63 -6.53
N ASN A 26 -0.79 13.43 -7.12
CA ASN A 26 -1.00 13.19 -8.55
C ASN A 26 -1.42 11.72 -8.80
N LYS A 27 -1.77 11.37 -10.04
CA LYS A 27 -2.07 9.99 -10.46
C LYS A 27 -0.89 9.07 -10.14
N ALA A 28 -1.18 7.92 -9.55
CA ALA A 28 -0.19 6.89 -9.29
C ALA A 28 0.38 6.35 -10.61
N LYS A 29 1.69 6.04 -10.62
CA LYS A 29 2.31 5.39 -11.80
C LYS A 29 1.75 3.97 -11.96
N PRO A 30 1.56 3.44 -13.18
CA PRO A 30 0.93 2.13 -13.40
C PRO A 30 1.54 0.97 -12.59
N TYR A 31 2.86 0.97 -12.41
CA TYR A 31 3.54 -0.05 -11.61
C TYR A 31 3.16 0.02 -10.12
N GLN A 32 2.91 1.22 -9.57
CA GLN A 32 2.49 1.38 -8.18
C GLN A 32 1.08 0.81 -7.99
N VAL A 33 0.21 1.01 -8.98
CA VAL A 33 -1.14 0.41 -8.99
C VAL A 33 -1.04 -1.12 -9.03
N LYS A 34 -0.20 -1.67 -9.91
CA LYS A 34 0.04 -3.12 -9.99
C LYS A 34 0.57 -3.67 -8.66
N GLN A 35 1.49 -2.96 -8.02
CA GLN A 35 2.06 -3.35 -6.74
C GLN A 35 0.99 -3.39 -5.64
N VAL A 36 0.17 -2.34 -5.52
CA VAL A 36 -0.93 -2.28 -4.54
C VAL A 36 -1.96 -3.36 -4.79
N ARG A 37 -2.36 -3.58 -6.05
CA ARG A 37 -3.33 -4.63 -6.42
C ARG A 37 -2.83 -6.02 -6.01
N ASN A 38 -1.59 -6.36 -6.36
CA ASN A 38 -0.99 -7.65 -6.01
C ASN A 38 -0.97 -7.86 -4.49
N PHE A 39 -0.69 -6.79 -3.74
CA PHE A 39 -0.68 -6.81 -2.28
C PHE A 39 -2.07 -7.07 -1.69
N ILE A 40 -3.10 -6.38 -2.20
CA ILE A 40 -4.49 -6.57 -1.77
C ILE A 40 -4.94 -8.01 -2.00
N VAL A 41 -4.63 -8.57 -3.17
CA VAL A 41 -4.98 -9.97 -3.52
C VAL A 41 -4.22 -10.94 -2.64
N LYS A 42 -2.90 -10.77 -2.49
CA LYS A 42 -2.04 -11.66 -1.70
C LYS A 42 -2.50 -11.78 -0.25
N TYR A 43 -2.88 -10.66 0.36
CA TYR A 43 -3.30 -10.61 1.75
C TYR A 43 -4.82 -10.61 1.95
N LYS A 44 -5.59 -10.87 0.87
CA LYS A 44 -7.07 -10.87 0.88
C LYS A 44 -7.66 -9.64 1.59
N LEU A 45 -7.12 -8.46 1.30
CA LEU A 45 -7.48 -7.20 1.98
C LEU A 45 -8.74 -6.54 1.42
N GLY A 46 -9.44 -7.18 0.48
CA GLY A 46 -10.64 -6.66 -0.18
C GLY A 46 -11.90 -6.65 0.68
N GLY A 47 -11.86 -7.23 1.89
CA GLY A 47 -13.04 -7.42 2.74
C GLY A 47 -13.93 -8.58 2.25
N THR A 48 -14.78 -9.07 3.16
CA THR A 48 -15.93 -9.91 2.77
C THR A 48 -16.96 -8.97 2.14
N ILE A 49 -17.38 -9.27 0.91
CA ILE A 49 -18.52 -8.61 0.26
C ILE A 49 -19.81 -9.16 0.87
#